data_AF-A0A3P5HCD8-F1
#
_entry.id   AF-A0A3P5HCD8-F1
#
_cell.length_a   1.000
_cell.length_b   1.000
_cell.length_c   1.000
_cell.angle_alpha   90.00
_cell.angle_beta   90.00
_cell.angle_gamma   90.00
#
_symmetry.space_group_name_H-M   'P 1'
#
loop_
_entity.id
_entity.type
_entity.pdbx_description
1 polymer ?
#
loop_
_entity_poly.entity_id
_entity_poly.type
_entity_poly.pdbx_seq_one_letter_code
_entity_poly.pdbx_strand_id
1 'polypeptide(L)'
;MGRKMDAFKERVIRNSLRPPAVPGIGRTEKYGSRLFDPSVRLAADIRDNEGRVFARQGEVMNPLQYVPFNQTLYFINGDDPAQVAG
;
A
#
# COMPACT_ATOMS: atom_id res chain seq x y z
N MET A 1 -2.02 -28.94 -13.26
CA MET A 1 -2.66 -27.61 -13.12
C MET A 1 -3.08 -27.28 -11.67
N GLY A 2 -3.53 -28.24 -10.83
CA GLY A 2 -4.04 -27.98 -9.46
C GLY A 2 -3.05 -27.33 -8.46
N ARG A 3 -1.82 -27.86 -8.36
CA ARG A 3 -0.82 -27.36 -7.37
C ARG A 3 -0.49 -25.86 -7.42
N LYS A 4 -0.56 -25.23 -8.61
CA LYS A 4 -0.31 -23.78 -8.76
C LYS A 4 -1.48 -22.94 -8.25
N MET A 5 -2.70 -23.44 -8.37
CA MET A 5 -3.91 -22.76 -7.90
C MET A 5 -3.98 -22.81 -6.37
N ASP A 6 -3.61 -23.94 -5.77
CA ASP A 6 -3.59 -24.09 -4.31
C ASP A 6 -2.52 -23.21 -3.67
N ALA A 7 -1.30 -23.19 -4.23
CA ALA A 7 -0.25 -22.29 -3.77
C ALA A 7 -0.61 -20.80 -3.93
N PHE A 8 -1.37 -20.45 -4.98
CA PHE A 8 -1.89 -19.10 -5.14
C PHE A 8 -2.92 -18.75 -4.06
N LYS A 9 -3.88 -19.64 -3.78
CA LYS A 9 -4.87 -19.47 -2.72
C LYS A 9 -4.21 -19.32 -1.36
N GLU A 10 -3.26 -20.18 -1.02
CA GLU A 10 -2.51 -20.09 0.24
C GLU A 10 -1.76 -18.77 0.38
N ARG A 11 -1.13 -18.28 -0.70
CA ARG A 11 -0.44 -16.99 -0.71
C ARG A 11 -1.39 -15.84 -0.49
N VAL A 12 -2.57 -15.86 -1.12
CA VAL A 12 -3.59 -14.82 -0.96
C VAL A 12 -4.10 -14.82 0.49
N ILE A 13 -4.50 -15.97 1.03
CA ILE A 13 -4.96 -16.09 2.42
C ILE A 13 -3.89 -15.58 3.40
N ARG A 14 -2.64 -16.01 3.22
CA ARG A 14 -1.53 -15.58 4.08
C ARG A 14 -1.32 -14.07 4.02
N ASN A 15 -1.26 -13.48 2.83
CA ASN A 15 -1.02 -12.05 2.69
C ASN A 15 -2.20 -11.20 3.14
N SER A 16 -3.43 -11.71 3.04
CA SER A 16 -4.62 -11.04 3.57
C SER A 16 -4.66 -11.07 5.10
N LEU A 17 -4.28 -12.19 5.73
CA LEU A 17 -4.26 -12.32 7.19
C LEU A 17 -3.01 -11.70 7.84
N ARG A 18 -1.88 -11.72 7.13
CA ARG A 18 -0.55 -11.30 7.59
C ARG A 18 0.12 -10.47 6.50
N PRO A 19 -0.34 -9.24 6.24
CA PRO A 19 0.29 -8.38 5.25
C PRO A 19 1.74 -8.09 5.66
N PRO A 20 2.67 -7.95 4.69
CA PRO A 20 4.03 -7.55 4.98
C PRO A 20 4.03 -6.18 5.67
N ALA A 21 4.93 -6.02 6.65
CA ALA A 21 5.11 -4.75 7.35
C ALA A 21 5.43 -3.63 6.35
N VAL A 22 4.86 -2.45 6.57
CA VAL A 22 5.14 -1.28 5.75
C VAL A 22 6.55 -0.79 6.08
N PRO A 23 7.49 -0.76 5.12
CA PRO A 23 8.86 -0.34 5.37
C PRO A 23 8.91 1.07 5.99
N GLY A 24 9.68 1.21 7.07
CA GLY A 24 9.83 2.48 7.79
C GLY A 24 8.70 2.81 8.77
N ILE A 25 7.66 1.97 8.88
CA ILE A 25 6.65 2.06 9.95
C ILE A 25 6.99 1.01 11.00
N GLY A 26 7.17 1.47 12.24
CA GLY A 26 7.45 0.63 13.39
C GLY A 26 6.76 1.18 14.64
N ARG A 27 7.05 0.56 15.80
CA ARG A 27 6.49 1.03 17.06
C ARG A 27 6.95 2.47 17.34
N THR A 28 5.98 3.36 17.49
CA THR A 28 6.23 4.76 17.83
C THR A 28 6.60 4.88 19.31
N GLU A 29 7.79 5.39 19.61
CA GLU A 29 8.21 5.68 20.98
C GLU A 29 7.85 7.11 21.44
N LYS A 30 7.78 8.04 20.49
CA LYS A 30 7.47 9.45 20.71
C LYS A 30 6.54 9.97 19.63
N TYR A 31 5.62 10.84 20.01
CA TYR A 31 4.75 11.51 19.05
C TYR A 31 5.57 12.33 18.05
N GLY A 32 5.21 12.26 16.77
CA GLY A 32 5.83 13.03 15.70
C GLY A 32 4.85 13.29 14.57
N SER A 33 4.99 14.43 13.91
CA SER A 33 4.22 14.82 12.74
C SER A 33 5.17 15.38 11.69
N ARG A 34 4.93 15.03 10.42
CA ARG A 34 5.73 15.51 9.28
C ARG A 34 4.86 15.64 8.04
N LEU A 35 5.23 16.56 7.17
CA LEU A 35 4.71 16.60 5.81
C LEU A 35 5.36 15.49 4.98
N PHE A 36 4.58 14.95 4.04
CA PHE A 36 5.02 13.89 3.14
C PHE A 36 4.62 14.27 1.71
N ASP A 37 5.56 14.16 0.77
CA ASP A 37 5.27 14.27 -0.66
C ASP A 37 5.02 12.86 -1.21
N PRO A 38 3.76 12.51 -1.56
CA PRO A 38 3.41 11.20 -2.08
C PRO A 38 3.64 11.08 -3.59
N SER A 39 4.40 11.97 -4.21
CA SER A 39 4.76 11.86 -5.61
C SER A 39 5.51 10.56 -5.89
N VAL A 40 5.03 9.81 -6.87
CA VAL A 40 5.61 8.52 -7.29
C VAL A 40 6.11 8.61 -8.72
N ARG A 41 7.19 7.88 -9.01
CA ARG A 41 7.66 7.67 -10.37
C ARG A 41 6.99 6.43 -10.96
N LEU A 42 6.38 6.59 -12.12
CA LEU A 42 5.69 5.49 -12.79
C LEU A 42 6.67 4.48 -13.38
N ALA A 43 6.53 3.22 -12.98
CA ALA A 43 7.37 2.13 -13.47
C ALA A 43 7.03 1.68 -14.89
N ALA A 44 5.81 1.96 -15.36
CA ALA A 44 5.29 1.58 -16.66
C ALA A 44 4.20 2.56 -17.13
N ASP A 45 3.88 2.51 -18.43
CA ASP A 45 2.72 3.21 -18.99
C ASP A 45 1.42 2.70 -18.35
N ILE A 46 0.58 3.62 -17.87
CA ILE A 46 -0.75 3.31 -17.33
C ILE A 46 -1.79 3.62 -18.39
N ARG A 47 -2.69 2.65 -18.63
CA ARG A 47 -3.76 2.74 -19.61
C ARG A 47 -5.12 2.69 -18.93
N ASP A 48 -6.08 3.41 -19.49
CA ASP A 48 -7.48 3.26 -19.12
C ASP A 48 -8.07 1.95 -19.71
N ASN A 49 -9.35 1.72 -19.43
CA ASN A 49 -10.12 0.58 -19.93
C ASN A 49 -10.30 0.59 -21.47
N GLU A 50 -10.12 1.73 -22.13
CA GLU A 50 -10.15 1.88 -23.59
C GLU A 50 -8.76 1.74 -24.22
N GLY A 51 -7.72 1.53 -23.42
CA GLY A 51 -6.34 1.36 -23.86
C GLY A 51 -5.58 2.66 -24.12
N ARG A 52 -6.14 3.83 -23.78
CA ARG A 52 -5.46 5.11 -23.92
C ARG A 52 -4.46 5.28 -22.80
N VAL A 53 -3.22 5.63 -23.16
CA VAL A 53 -2.16 5.91 -22.17
C VAL A 53 -2.40 7.29 -21.58
N PHE A 54 -2.75 7.35 -20.30
CA PHE A 54 -2.97 8.62 -19.59
C PHE A 54 -1.81 9.01 -18.67
N ALA A 55 -0.89 8.08 -18.39
CA ALA A 55 0.32 8.36 -17.64
C ALA A 55 1.48 7.52 -18.18
N ARG A 56 2.64 8.15 -18.40
CA ARG A 56 3.78 7.52 -19.10
C ARG A 56 4.80 6.95 -18.13
N GLN A 57 5.48 5.89 -18.55
CA GLN A 57 6.64 5.37 -17.84
C GLN A 57 7.66 6.49 -17.56
N GLY A 58 8.17 6.55 -16.34
CA GLY A 58 9.16 7.53 -15.90
C GLY A 58 8.58 8.87 -15.44
N GLU A 59 7.30 9.14 -15.70
CA GLU A 59 6.60 10.33 -15.20
C GLU A 59 6.57 10.34 -13.68
N VAL A 60 6.73 11.53 -13.07
CA VAL A 60 6.55 11.73 -11.63
C VAL A 60 5.18 12.36 -11.44
N MET A 61 4.28 11.64 -10.79
CA MET A 61 2.92 12.10 -10.54
C MET A 61 2.58 12.06 -9.05
N ASN A 62 1.79 13.03 -8.60
CA ASN A 62 1.21 13.02 -7.27
C ASN A 62 -0.24 12.48 -7.36
N PRO A 63 -0.52 11.28 -6.81
CA PRO A 63 -1.87 10.70 -6.86
C PRO A 63 -2.94 11.59 -6.21
N LEU A 64 -2.56 12.41 -5.23
CA LEU A 64 -3.47 13.31 -4.52
C LEU A 64 -4.03 14.44 -5.39
N GLN A 65 -3.42 14.70 -6.55
CA GLN A 65 -3.95 15.67 -7.53
C GLN A 65 -5.17 15.14 -8.29
N TYR A 66 -5.34 13.82 -8.37
CA TYR A 66 -6.43 13.16 -9.08
C TYR A 66 -7.50 12.64 -8.12
N VAL A 67 -7.07 12.07 -7.00
CA VAL A 67 -7.96 11.53 -5.96
C VAL A 67 -7.56 12.13 -4.62
N PRO A 68 -8.36 13.05 -4.06
CA PRO A 68 -8.05 13.62 -2.75
C PRO A 68 -8.11 12.52 -1.69
N PHE A 69 -7.09 12.45 -0.83
CA PHE A 69 -7.00 11.47 0.25
C PHE A 69 -7.30 12.15 1.59
N ASN A 70 -8.56 12.07 2.01
CA ASN A 70 -9.09 12.71 3.22
C ASN A 70 -9.25 11.73 4.40
N GLN A 71 -8.62 10.56 4.34
CA GLN A 71 -8.74 9.52 5.34
C GLN A 71 -7.53 9.50 6.28
N THR A 72 -7.79 9.37 7.58
CA THR A 72 -6.74 9.08 8.57
C THR A 72 -6.44 7.60 8.55
N LEU A 73 -5.20 7.23 8.22
CA LEU A 73 -4.73 5.84 8.28
C LEU A 73 -4.13 5.53 9.64
N TYR A 74 -4.59 4.47 10.28
CA TYR A 74 -3.99 3.91 11.48
C TYR A 74 -3.23 2.64 11.11
N PHE A 75 -1.97 2.57 11.53
CA PHE A 75 -1.13 1.38 11.39
C PHE A 75 -0.92 0.77 12.77
N ILE A 76 -1.40 -0.45 12.97
CA ILE A 76 -1.37 -1.16 14.24
C ILE A 76 -0.65 -2.49 13.99
N ASN A 77 0.26 -2.88 14.89
CA ASN A 77 0.81 -4.21 14.88
C ASN A 77 -0.17 -5.19 15.53
N GLY A 78 -0.79 -6.05 14.72
CA GLY A 78 -1.75 -7.07 15.16
C GLY A 78 -1.19 -8.12 16.14
N ASP A 79 0.14 -8.27 16.21
CA ASP A 79 0.81 -9.19 17.14
C ASP A 79 1.19 -8.55 18.48
N ASP A 80 1.08 -7.23 18.62
CA ASP A 80 1.45 -6.51 19.84
C ASP A 80 0.20 -6.30 20.70
N PRO A 81 0.02 -7.05 21.81
CA PRO A 81 -1.18 -6.93 22.65
C PRO A 81 -1.40 -5.51 23.15
N ALA A 82 -0.34 -4.73 23.37
CA ALA A 82 -0.46 -3.35 23.81
C ALA A 82 -0.97 -2.40 22.72
N GLN A 83 -1.02 -2.83 21.45
CA GLN A 83 -1.55 -2.06 20.33
C GLN A 83 -2.94 -2.55 19.86
N VAL A 84 -3.32 -3.78 20.19
CA VAL A 84 -4.63 -4.35 19.84
C VAL A 84 -5.62 -4.44 21.00
N ALA A 85 -5.15 -4.37 22.26
CA ALA A 85 -6.03 -4.36 23.41
C ALA A 85 -6.70 -2.97 23.52
N GLY A 86 -7.95 -2.91 23.07
CA GLY A 86 -8.92 -1.85 23.37
C GLY A 86 -9.86 -2.28 24.49
#